data_AF-A0A819I930-F1
#
_entry.id   AF-A0A819I930-F1
#
_cell.length_a   1.000
_cell.length_b   1.000
_cell.length_c   1.000
_cell.angle_alpha   90.00
_cell.angle_beta   90.00
_cell.angle_gamma   90.00
#
_symmetry.space_group_name_H-M   'P 1'
#
loop_
_entity.id
_entity.type
_entity.pdbx_description
1 polymer ?
#
loop_
_entity_poly.entity_id
_entity_poly.type
_entity_poly.pdbx_seq_one_letter_code
_entity_poly.pdbx_strand_id
1 'polypeptide(L)'
;MMEKLWPSIVCTTHVQKISAQNLIGSINQRIGKTFTTRALIQDVNEKSIHAAATLWRPLASNEIETGQQIHDERNRANIQSYNNLMETLNSLLMKNILTWKQQKMTISLLYLLLQNCVPIPSSCIRTFMDFLVHENIELRKHAEKSIAAICRLQKPPRIYIEKSLDEILHNVGQSIPTLVDGDCQPGDRHDNLWVTIGGYKQPETQTEWEQTCFLD
;
A
#
# COMPACT_ATOMS: atom_id res chain seq x y z
N MET A 1 6.13 -16.55 14.16
CA MET A 1 6.14 -15.93 15.51
C MET A 1 4.97 -14.99 15.71
N MET A 2 4.75 -14.00 14.83
CA MET A 2 3.61 -13.07 14.92
C MET A 2 2.24 -13.76 14.89
N GLU A 3 2.09 -14.76 14.01
CA GLU A 3 0.89 -15.61 13.89
C GLU A 3 0.35 -16.15 15.23
N LYS A 4 1.23 -16.47 16.18
CA LYS A 4 0.83 -16.94 17.51
C LYS A 4 0.76 -15.78 18.52
N LEU A 5 1.76 -14.90 18.49
CA LEU A 5 1.91 -13.84 19.49
C LEU A 5 0.77 -12.83 19.46
N TRP A 6 0.38 -12.35 18.28
CA TRP A 6 -0.61 -11.27 18.16
C TRP A 6 -2.01 -11.70 18.61
N PRO A 7 -2.54 -12.87 18.18
CA PRO A 7 -3.78 -13.40 18.73
C PRO A 7 -3.72 -13.59 20.25
N SER A 8 -2.60 -14.08 20.79
CA SER A 8 -2.45 -14.25 22.25
C SER A 8 -2.47 -12.91 23.00
N ILE A 9 -1.85 -11.85 22.47
CA ILE A 9 -1.88 -10.52 23.09
C ILE A 9 -3.31 -9.95 23.06
N VAL A 10 -4.03 -10.10 21.95
CA VAL A 10 -5.43 -9.66 21.84
C VAL A 10 -6.31 -10.41 22.85
N CYS A 11 -6.14 -11.72 22.95
CA CYS A 11 -6.89 -12.59 23.84
C CYS A 11 -6.45 -12.50 25.31
N THR A 12 -5.44 -11.69 25.65
CA THR A 12 -4.99 -11.59 27.03
C THR A 12 -6.15 -11.05 27.88
N THR A 13 -6.68 -11.91 28.74
CA THR A 13 -7.97 -11.76 29.44
C THR A 13 -8.03 -10.48 30.26
N HIS A 14 -9.26 -9.95 30.44
CA HIS A 14 -9.63 -8.82 31.31
C HIS A 14 -8.67 -8.57 32.48
N VAL A 15 -7.61 -7.81 32.23
CA VAL A 15 -6.70 -7.45 33.30
C VAL A 15 -7.39 -6.38 34.13
N GLN A 16 -7.93 -6.74 35.28
CA GLN A 16 -8.54 -5.78 36.20
C GLN A 16 -7.52 -4.78 36.76
N LYS A 17 -6.25 -5.20 36.85
CA LYS A 17 -5.14 -4.35 37.33
C LYS A 17 -4.80 -3.28 36.30
N ILE A 18 -4.90 -2.02 36.72
CA ILE A 18 -4.57 -0.84 35.89
C ILE A 18 -3.15 -0.94 35.31
N SER A 19 -2.17 -1.39 36.10
CA SER A 19 -0.78 -1.52 35.65
C SER A 19 -0.62 -2.42 34.42
N ALA A 20 -1.34 -3.54 34.36
CA ALA A 20 -1.28 -4.44 33.22
C ALA A 20 -2.17 -4.01 32.05
N GLN A 21 -3.26 -3.27 32.28
CA GLN A 21 -3.95 -2.56 31.18
C GLN A 21 -3.02 -1.53 30.52
N ASN A 22 -2.28 -0.76 31.32
CA ASN A 22 -1.32 0.22 30.82
C ASN A 22 -0.17 -0.44 30.08
N LEU A 23 0.30 -1.61 30.55
CA LEU A 23 1.29 -2.40 29.85
C LEU A 23 0.80 -2.87 28.47
N ILE A 24 -0.41 -3.45 28.38
CA ILE A 24 -0.99 -3.88 27.09
C ILE A 24 -1.16 -2.68 26.14
N GLY A 25 -1.65 -1.55 26.65
CA GLY A 25 -1.76 -0.32 25.88
C GLY A 25 -0.40 0.16 25.35
N SER A 26 0.64 0.09 26.19
CA SER A 26 2.02 0.47 25.83
C SER A 26 2.62 -0.47 24.80
N ILE A 27 2.37 -1.78 24.92
CA ILE A 27 2.76 -2.79 23.93
C ILE A 27 2.11 -2.48 22.59
N ASN A 28 0.79 -2.25 22.56
CA ASN A 28 0.08 -1.94 21.33
C ASN A 28 0.59 -0.65 20.68
N GLN A 29 0.81 0.40 21.48
CA GLN A 29 1.40 1.64 20.98
C GLN A 29 2.82 1.44 20.43
N ARG A 30 3.63 0.60 21.09
CA ARG A 30 4.97 0.29 20.61
C ARG A 30 4.93 -0.48 19.30
N ILE A 31 4.09 -1.52 19.20
CA ILE A 31 3.86 -2.25 17.95
C ILE A 31 3.48 -1.26 16.84
N GLY A 32 2.48 -0.41 17.06
CA GLY A 32 2.06 0.58 16.06
C GLY A 32 3.14 1.58 15.63
N LYS A 33 4.10 1.90 16.50
CA LYS A 33 5.22 2.83 16.20
C LYS A 33 6.43 2.15 15.56
N THR A 34 6.73 0.91 15.95
CA THR A 34 7.97 0.23 15.55
C THR A 34 7.75 -0.86 14.52
N PHE A 35 6.51 -1.21 14.21
CA PHE A 35 6.22 -2.25 13.23
C PHE A 35 6.67 -1.81 11.84
N THR A 36 7.62 -2.56 11.29
CA THR A 36 8.08 -2.43 9.92
C THR A 36 7.49 -3.58 9.10
N THR A 37 6.82 -3.24 8.00
CA THR A 37 6.29 -4.24 7.07
C THR A 37 7.43 -5.10 6.55
N ARG A 38 7.30 -6.42 6.71
CA ARG A 38 8.27 -7.39 6.20
C ARG A 38 7.77 -7.91 4.86
N ALA A 39 8.64 -7.93 3.86
CA ALA A 39 8.33 -8.51 2.56
C ALA A 39 7.93 -10.00 2.71
N LEU A 40 6.75 -10.36 2.22
CA LEU A 40 6.29 -11.76 2.20
C LEU A 40 6.95 -12.54 1.09
N ILE A 41 7.03 -11.91 -0.08
CA ILE A 41 7.70 -12.40 -1.26
C ILE A 41 9.03 -11.63 -1.32
N GLN A 42 10.11 -12.37 -1.18
CA GLN A 42 11.43 -11.89 -1.55
C GLN A 42 11.70 -12.49 -2.92
N ASP A 43 12.31 -11.74 -3.83
CA ASP A 43 12.75 -12.26 -5.13
C ASP A 43 14.17 -11.74 -5.37
N VAL A 44 15.00 -12.60 -5.97
CA VAL A 44 16.39 -12.26 -6.30
C VAL A 44 16.51 -12.18 -7.81
N ASN A 45 16.97 -11.04 -8.31
CA ASN A 45 17.16 -10.87 -9.75
C ASN A 45 18.40 -11.64 -10.26
N GLU A 46 18.35 -12.07 -11.51
CA GLU A 46 19.45 -12.82 -12.15
C GLU A 46 20.78 -12.05 -12.13
N LYS A 47 20.72 -10.72 -12.26
CA LYS A 47 21.89 -9.84 -12.21
C LYS A 47 22.63 -9.96 -10.87
N SER A 48 21.90 -10.04 -9.75
CA SER A 48 22.50 -10.22 -8.43
C SER A 48 23.09 -11.61 -8.26
N ILE A 49 22.43 -12.64 -8.80
CA ILE A 49 22.95 -14.02 -8.80
C ILE A 49 24.28 -14.06 -9.55
N HIS A 50 24.35 -13.46 -10.74
CA HIS A 50 25.56 -13.41 -11.54
C HIS A 50 26.69 -12.65 -10.82
N ALA A 51 26.40 -11.45 -10.29
CA ALA A 51 27.39 -10.68 -9.54
C ALA A 51 27.91 -11.41 -8.30
N ALA A 52 27.04 -12.13 -7.58
CA ALA A 52 27.44 -12.94 -6.44
C ALA A 52 28.34 -14.13 -6.85
N ALA A 53 28.03 -14.78 -7.98
CA ALA A 53 28.87 -15.85 -8.52
C ALA A 53 30.25 -15.34 -8.96
N THR A 54 30.33 -14.12 -9.50
CA THR A 54 31.62 -13.47 -9.82
C THR A 54 32.41 -13.11 -8.57
N LEU A 55 31.76 -12.59 -7.53
CA LEU A 55 32.43 -12.14 -6.30
C LEU A 55 32.92 -13.30 -5.42
N TRP A 56 32.18 -14.41 -5.39
CA TRP A 56 32.46 -15.53 -4.49
C TRP A 56 33.02 -16.75 -5.21
N ARG A 57 32.16 -17.48 -5.94
CA ARG A 57 32.55 -18.64 -6.75
C ARG A 57 31.51 -18.92 -7.83
N PRO A 58 31.91 -19.54 -8.95
CA PRO A 58 30.96 -20.10 -9.91
C PRO A 58 30.00 -21.07 -9.20
N LEU A 59 28.70 -20.82 -9.35
CA LEU A 59 27.64 -21.66 -8.82
C LEU A 59 27.23 -22.68 -9.87
N ALA A 60 27.09 -23.95 -9.47
CA ALA A 60 26.56 -24.97 -10.36
C ALA A 60 25.03 -24.83 -10.51
N SER A 61 24.49 -25.20 -11.67
CA SER A 61 23.05 -25.03 -11.96
C SER A 61 22.14 -25.73 -10.95
N ASN A 62 22.54 -26.89 -10.45
CA ASN A 62 21.80 -27.63 -9.42
C ASN A 62 21.73 -26.89 -8.07
N GLU A 63 22.77 -26.15 -7.69
CA GLU A 63 22.79 -25.34 -6.46
C GLU A 63 21.82 -24.16 -6.57
N ILE A 64 21.74 -23.54 -7.76
CA ILE A 64 20.82 -22.44 -8.05
C ILE A 64 19.37 -22.94 -8.00
N GLU A 65 19.07 -24.07 -8.67
CA GLU A 65 17.74 -24.68 -8.66
C GLU A 65 17.28 -25.06 -7.24
N THR A 66 18.16 -25.69 -6.46
CA THR A 66 17.86 -26.05 -5.06
C THR A 66 17.62 -24.79 -4.21
N GLY A 67 18.43 -23.75 -4.41
CA GLY A 67 18.26 -22.47 -3.74
C GLY A 67 16.91 -21.83 -4.05
N GLN A 68 16.50 -21.85 -5.33
CA GLN A 68 15.20 -21.34 -5.77
C GLN A 68 14.05 -22.11 -5.14
N GLN A 69 14.10 -23.45 -5.11
CA GLN A 69 13.06 -24.27 -4.47
C GLN A 69 12.88 -23.96 -2.98
N ILE A 70 14.00 -23.85 -2.24
CA ILE A 70 13.97 -23.49 -0.81
C ILE A 70 13.38 -22.09 -0.62
N HIS A 71 13.69 -21.17 -1.52
CA HIS A 71 13.21 -19.81 -1.50
C HIS A 71 11.70 -19.72 -1.79
N ASP A 72 11.22 -20.45 -2.79
CA ASP A 72 9.79 -20.53 -3.13
C ASP A 72 8.98 -21.16 -1.99
N GLU A 73 9.52 -22.21 -1.33
CA GLU A 73 8.91 -22.81 -0.14
C GLU A 73 8.77 -21.78 1.00
N ARG A 74 9.81 -20.97 1.23
CA ARG A 74 9.79 -19.91 2.25
C ARG A 74 8.76 -18.84 1.93
N ASN A 75 8.69 -18.39 0.66
CA ASN A 75 7.69 -17.42 0.23
C ASN A 75 6.27 -17.97 0.44
N ARG A 76 6.02 -19.24 0.07
CA ARG A 76 4.74 -19.89 0.30
C ARG A 76 4.38 -20.00 1.78
N ALA A 77 5.33 -20.40 2.62
CA ALA A 77 5.14 -20.47 4.08
C ALA A 77 4.87 -19.09 4.70
N ASN A 78 5.54 -18.03 4.22
CA ASN A 78 5.30 -16.66 4.67
C ASN A 78 3.89 -16.18 4.31
N ILE A 79 3.45 -16.42 3.07
CA ILE A 79 2.10 -16.07 2.60
C ILE A 79 1.05 -16.82 3.43
N GLN A 80 1.26 -18.12 3.68
CA GLN A 80 0.35 -18.92 4.49
C GLN A 80 0.26 -18.40 5.93
N SER A 81 1.41 -18.12 6.57
CA SER A 81 1.45 -17.57 7.93
C SER A 81 0.77 -16.20 8.03
N TYR A 82 0.94 -15.35 7.00
CA TYR A 82 0.24 -14.07 6.88
C TYR A 82 -1.28 -14.24 6.79
N ASN A 83 -1.76 -15.09 5.88
CA ASN A 83 -3.19 -15.35 5.70
C ASN A 83 -3.81 -15.93 6.96
N ASN A 84 -3.14 -16.91 7.59
CA ASN A 84 -3.57 -17.47 8.87
C ASN A 84 -3.68 -16.41 9.96
N LEU A 85 -2.69 -15.52 10.07
CA LEU A 85 -2.70 -14.45 11.07
C LEU A 85 -3.87 -13.47 10.83
N MET A 86 -4.06 -13.03 9.58
CA MET A 86 -5.17 -12.14 9.18
C MET A 86 -6.52 -12.79 9.52
N GLU A 87 -6.75 -14.03 9.08
CA GLU A 87 -8.00 -14.76 9.35
C GLU A 87 -8.22 -15.02 10.85
N THR A 88 -7.16 -15.35 11.59
CA THR A 88 -7.26 -15.58 13.04
C THR A 88 -7.70 -14.30 13.75
N LEU A 89 -7.04 -13.17 13.50
CA LEU A 89 -7.41 -11.88 14.08
C LEU A 89 -8.81 -11.44 13.66
N ASN A 90 -9.16 -11.67 12.40
CA ASN A 90 -10.49 -11.37 11.88
C ASN A 90 -11.58 -12.20 12.59
N SER A 91 -11.34 -13.50 12.76
CA SER A 91 -12.26 -14.39 13.48
C SER A 91 -12.48 -13.96 14.93
N LEU A 92 -11.46 -13.39 15.58
CA LEU A 92 -11.56 -12.87 16.95
C LEU A 92 -12.46 -11.62 17.01
N LEU A 93 -12.41 -10.74 16.00
CA LEU A 93 -13.34 -9.62 15.89
C LEU A 93 -14.78 -10.09 15.69
N MET A 94 -15.00 -11.03 14.78
CA MET A 94 -16.34 -11.49 14.40
C MET A 94 -17.06 -12.28 15.50
N LYS A 95 -16.31 -13.00 16.35
CA LYS A 95 -16.89 -13.77 17.48
C LYS A 95 -17.50 -12.89 18.56
N ASN A 96 -17.29 -11.57 18.54
CA ASN A 96 -17.78 -10.59 19.52
C ASN A 96 -17.50 -10.96 20.99
N ILE A 97 -16.47 -11.78 21.24
CA ILE A 97 -15.99 -12.14 22.58
C ILE A 97 -15.04 -11.09 23.16
N LEU A 98 -14.63 -10.12 22.34
CA LEU A 98 -13.65 -9.11 22.68
C LEU A 98 -14.31 -7.88 23.27
N THR A 99 -13.71 -7.29 24.30
CA THR A 99 -14.06 -5.94 24.74
C THR A 99 -13.74 -4.91 23.66
N TRP A 100 -14.39 -3.73 23.72
CA TRP A 100 -14.11 -2.65 22.77
C TRP A 100 -12.62 -2.25 22.70
N LYS A 101 -11.88 -2.34 23.82
CA LYS A 101 -10.42 -2.08 23.85
C LYS A 101 -9.65 -3.13 23.06
N GLN A 102 -10.02 -4.40 23.23
CA GLN A 102 -9.43 -5.52 22.48
C GLN A 102 -9.81 -5.44 21.00
N GLN A 103 -11.06 -5.13 20.66
CA GLN A 103 -11.48 -4.89 19.28
C GLN A 103 -10.66 -3.78 18.63
N LYS A 104 -10.45 -2.65 19.35
CA LYS A 104 -9.61 -1.53 18.88
C LYS A 104 -8.16 -1.97 18.65
N MET A 105 -7.62 -2.82 19.50
CA MET A 105 -6.29 -3.40 19.30
C MET A 105 -6.26 -4.31 18.08
N THR A 106 -7.20 -5.25 17.95
CA THR A 106 -7.24 -6.20 16.85
C THR A 106 -7.39 -5.53 15.50
N ILE A 107 -8.28 -4.54 15.37
CA ILE A 107 -8.46 -3.80 14.12
C ILE A 107 -7.20 -2.98 13.77
N SER A 108 -6.51 -2.42 14.77
CA SER A 108 -5.23 -1.75 14.57
C SER A 108 -4.14 -2.70 14.10
N LEU A 109 -4.09 -3.93 14.63
CA LEU A 109 -3.13 -4.94 14.19
C LEU A 109 -3.43 -5.43 12.77
N LEU A 110 -4.71 -5.67 12.43
CA LEU A 110 -5.12 -6.00 11.06
C LEU A 110 -4.75 -4.88 10.08
N TYR A 111 -4.93 -3.61 10.47
CA TYR A 111 -4.52 -2.47 9.65
C TYR A 111 -3.01 -2.49 9.34
N LEU A 112 -2.16 -2.83 10.31
CA LEU A 112 -0.71 -2.92 10.10
C LEU A 112 -0.29 -4.03 9.12
N LEU A 113 -1.14 -5.05 8.93
CA LEU A 113 -0.87 -6.15 8.01
C LEU A 113 -1.26 -5.83 6.56
N LEU A 114 -1.95 -4.72 6.30
CA LEU A 114 -2.32 -4.31 4.95
C LEU A 114 -1.07 -4.05 4.10
N GLN A 115 -0.97 -4.74 2.96
CA GLN A 115 0.14 -4.63 2.02
C GLN A 115 -0.31 -4.97 0.59
N ASN A 116 0.51 -4.62 -0.40
CA ASN A 116 0.19 -4.76 -1.83
C ASN A 116 0.70 -6.06 -2.48
N CYS A 117 1.65 -6.75 -1.86
CA CYS A 117 2.29 -7.93 -2.47
C CYS A 117 1.36 -9.14 -2.59
N VAL A 118 0.33 -9.24 -1.74
CA VAL A 118 -0.58 -10.39 -1.66
C VAL A 118 -2.01 -9.89 -1.49
N PRO A 119 -3.00 -10.49 -2.16
CA PRO A 119 -4.40 -10.16 -1.94
C PRO A 119 -4.80 -10.25 -0.47
N ILE A 120 -5.56 -9.27 -0.02
CA ILE A 120 -6.10 -9.25 1.34
C ILE A 120 -7.27 -10.24 1.39
N PRO A 121 -7.38 -11.10 2.42
CA PRO A 121 -8.51 -12.02 2.54
C PRO A 121 -9.86 -11.27 2.53
N SER A 122 -10.79 -11.72 1.68
CA SER A 122 -12.11 -11.06 1.51
C SER A 122 -12.92 -10.98 2.80
N SER A 123 -12.73 -11.94 3.70
CA SER A 123 -13.31 -11.95 5.04
C SER A 123 -12.90 -10.72 5.86
N CYS A 124 -11.63 -10.29 5.76
CA CYS A 124 -11.09 -9.13 6.47
C CYS A 124 -11.62 -7.84 5.85
N ILE A 125 -11.71 -7.78 4.52
CA ILE A 125 -12.30 -6.63 3.81
C ILE A 125 -13.76 -6.45 4.25
N ARG A 126 -14.54 -7.54 4.30
CA ARG A 126 -15.92 -7.50 4.77
C ARG A 126 -16.02 -6.97 6.20
N THR A 127 -15.18 -7.45 7.12
CA THR A 127 -15.15 -6.94 8.49
C THR A 127 -14.83 -5.44 8.55
N PHE A 128 -13.88 -4.94 7.76
CA PHE A 128 -13.62 -3.50 7.73
C PHE A 128 -14.82 -2.71 7.21
N MET A 129 -15.52 -3.20 6.19
CA MET A 129 -16.74 -2.58 5.68
C MET A 129 -17.86 -2.57 6.73
N ASP A 130 -18.10 -3.70 7.39
CA ASP A 130 -19.10 -3.83 8.45
C ASP A 130 -18.81 -2.87 9.61
N PHE A 131 -17.52 -2.63 9.90
CA PHE A 131 -17.10 -1.73 10.97
C PHE A 131 -17.23 -0.24 10.63
N LEU A 132 -17.50 0.15 9.37
CA LEU A 132 -17.75 1.55 9.00
C LEU A 132 -18.99 2.13 9.69
N VAL A 133 -19.99 1.29 9.96
CA VAL A 133 -21.24 1.67 10.64
C VAL A 133 -21.29 1.21 12.10
N HIS A 134 -20.15 0.79 12.66
CA HIS A 134 -20.05 0.30 14.03
C HIS A 134 -20.46 1.36 15.07
N GLU A 135 -21.11 0.96 16.17
CA GLU A 135 -21.60 1.88 17.21
C GLU A 135 -20.47 2.72 17.84
N ASN A 136 -19.33 2.07 18.12
CA ASN A 136 -18.12 2.71 18.62
C ASN A 136 -17.39 3.54 17.54
N ILE A 137 -17.33 4.86 17.74
CA ILE A 137 -16.68 5.82 16.82
C ILE A 137 -15.19 5.55 16.59
N GLU A 138 -14.46 5.02 17.58
CA GLU A 138 -13.03 4.74 17.42
C GLU A 138 -12.80 3.54 16.49
N LEU A 139 -13.71 2.57 16.48
CA LEU A 139 -13.68 1.45 15.55
C LEU A 139 -14.03 1.91 14.13
N ARG A 140 -15.01 2.82 13.98
CA ARG A 140 -15.33 3.43 12.68
C ARG A 140 -14.13 4.16 12.07
N LYS A 141 -13.41 4.96 12.86
CA LYS A 141 -12.18 5.66 12.40
C LYS A 141 -11.10 4.68 11.92
N HIS A 142 -10.96 3.51 12.54
CA HIS A 142 -10.01 2.50 12.09
C HIS A 142 -10.49 1.83 10.81
N ALA A 143 -11.78 1.49 10.72
CA ALA A 143 -12.38 0.94 9.51
C ALA A 143 -12.23 1.88 8.31
N GLU A 144 -12.53 3.17 8.48
CA GLU A 144 -12.34 4.20 7.46
C GLU A 144 -10.90 4.22 6.94
N LYS A 145 -9.91 4.28 7.85
CA LYS A 145 -8.49 4.25 7.50
C LYS A 145 -8.10 2.96 6.78
N SER A 146 -8.60 1.81 7.22
CA SER A 146 -8.34 0.51 6.60
C SER A 146 -8.89 0.46 5.18
N ILE A 147 -10.15 0.88 4.97
CA ILE A 147 -10.76 0.90 3.65
C ILE A 147 -10.02 1.88 2.73
N ALA A 148 -9.69 3.08 3.20
CA ALA A 148 -8.89 4.03 2.43
C ALA A 148 -7.49 3.49 2.08
N ALA A 149 -6.87 2.72 2.98
CA ALA A 149 -5.61 2.02 2.68
C ALA A 149 -5.82 0.91 1.63
N ILE A 150 -6.87 0.10 1.75
CA ILE A 150 -7.22 -0.94 0.77
C ILE A 150 -7.43 -0.35 -0.62
N CYS A 151 -8.20 0.74 -0.74
CA CYS A 151 -8.40 1.44 -2.01
C CYS A 151 -7.08 1.93 -2.62
N ARG A 152 -6.16 2.45 -1.79
CA ARG A 152 -4.82 2.85 -2.25
C ARG A 152 -3.99 1.66 -2.71
N LEU A 153 -4.04 0.54 -1.99
CA LEU A 153 -3.32 -0.69 -2.33
C LEU A 153 -3.84 -1.34 -3.61
N GLN A 154 -5.14 -1.24 -3.88
CA GLN A 154 -5.80 -1.79 -5.06
C GLN A 154 -5.85 -0.82 -6.25
N LYS A 155 -5.35 0.42 -6.08
CA LYS A 155 -5.33 1.40 -7.16
C LYS A 155 -4.46 0.85 -8.31
N PRO A 156 -5.01 0.69 -9.53
CA PRO A 156 -4.21 0.28 -10.68
C PRO A 156 -3.04 1.26 -10.91
N PRO A 157 -1.90 0.79 -11.44
CA PRO A 157 -0.79 1.68 -11.76
C PRO A 157 -1.24 2.77 -12.73
N ARG A 158 -0.83 4.02 -12.46
CA ARG A 158 -1.09 5.13 -13.38
C ARG A 158 -0.30 4.87 -14.66
N ILE A 159 -1.00 4.84 -15.80
CA ILE A 159 -0.37 4.77 -17.11
C ILE A 159 0.13 6.18 -17.44
N TYR A 160 1.43 6.31 -17.63
CA TYR A 160 2.04 7.55 -18.14
C TYR A 160 2.15 7.44 -19.65
N ILE A 161 1.63 8.44 -20.35
CA ILE A 161 1.73 8.56 -21.80
C ILE A 161 2.66 9.74 -22.05
N GLU A 162 3.80 9.47 -22.68
CA GLU A 162 4.67 10.52 -23.17
C GLU A 162 3.97 11.20 -24.36
N LYS A 163 3.78 12.51 -24.25
CA LYS A 163 3.23 13.34 -25.31
C LYS A 163 4.27 14.36 -25.72
N SER A 164 4.46 14.50 -27.02
CA SER A 164 5.31 15.57 -27.55
C SER A 164 4.65 16.93 -27.28
N LEU A 165 5.47 17.98 -27.10
CA LEU A 165 4.96 19.33 -26.92
C LEU A 165 4.16 19.78 -28.15
N ASP A 166 4.58 19.33 -29.34
CA ASP A 166 3.94 19.63 -30.62
C ASP A 166 2.50 19.13 -30.67
N GLU A 167 2.24 17.89 -30.22
CA GLU A 167 0.89 17.32 -30.12
C GLU A 167 0.00 18.09 -29.16
N ILE A 168 0.55 18.49 -28.01
CA ILE A 168 -0.18 19.23 -26.99
C ILE A 168 -0.55 20.63 -27.52
N LEU A 169 0.44 21.35 -28.05
CA LEU A 169 0.26 22.71 -28.57
C LEU A 169 -0.66 22.75 -29.80
N HIS A 170 -0.57 21.75 -30.69
CA HIS A 170 -1.49 21.59 -31.81
C HIS A 170 -2.95 21.52 -31.32
N ASN A 171 -3.22 20.74 -30.28
CA ASN A 171 -4.58 20.57 -29.74
C ASN A 171 -5.12 21.82 -29.04
N VAL A 172 -4.26 22.68 -28.50
CA VAL A 172 -4.65 23.98 -27.91
C VAL A 172 -4.54 25.15 -28.89
N GLY A 173 -4.22 24.88 -30.17
CA GLY A 173 -4.09 25.92 -31.21
C GLY A 173 -2.91 26.87 -31.01
N GLN A 174 -1.88 26.44 -30.27
CA GLN A 174 -0.66 27.21 -30.03
C GLN A 174 0.50 26.73 -30.91
N SER A 175 1.42 27.63 -31.22
CA SER A 175 2.63 27.32 -31.98
C SER A 175 3.75 26.89 -31.04
N ILE A 176 4.61 25.98 -31.49
CA ILE A 176 5.80 25.57 -30.75
C ILE A 176 6.71 26.79 -30.58
N PRO A 177 7.08 27.18 -29.36
CA PRO A 177 7.99 28.29 -29.16
C PRO A 177 9.35 27.98 -29.81
N THR A 178 9.82 28.89 -30.66
CA THR A 178 11.18 28.81 -31.22
C THR A 178 12.15 29.23 -30.13
N LEU A 179 12.63 28.26 -29.34
CA LEU A 179 13.63 28.52 -28.32
C LEU A 179 14.99 28.74 -29.02
N VAL A 180 15.50 29.97 -28.96
CA VAL A 180 16.92 30.24 -29.21
C VAL A 180 17.68 29.85 -27.94
N ASP A 181 18.81 29.15 -28.09
CA ASP A 181 19.61 28.67 -26.95
C ASP A 181 19.93 29.84 -25.99
N GLY A 182 19.38 29.78 -24.77
CA GLY A 182 19.56 30.81 -23.73
C GLY A 182 18.29 31.57 -23.29
N ASP A 183 17.17 31.49 -24.03
CA ASP A 183 15.94 32.26 -23.76
C ASP A 183 14.88 31.52 -22.91
N CYS A 184 15.23 30.41 -22.26
CA CYS A 184 14.30 29.71 -21.36
C CYS A 184 14.13 30.48 -20.05
N GLN A 185 13.22 31.45 -20.04
CA GLN A 185 12.87 32.22 -18.83
C GLN A 185 11.81 31.46 -18.01
N PRO A 186 11.96 31.37 -16.67
CA PRO A 186 10.90 30.85 -15.81
C PRO A 186 9.75 31.87 -15.70
N GLY A 187 8.55 31.38 -15.41
CA GLY A 187 7.36 32.22 -15.16
C GLY A 187 6.24 32.02 -16.18
N ASP A 188 5.29 32.96 -16.19
CA ASP A 188 4.16 32.96 -17.11
C ASP A 188 4.65 33.39 -18.49
N ARG A 189 4.67 32.43 -19.42
CA ARG A 189 5.08 32.62 -20.81
C ARG A 189 3.93 32.29 -21.73
N HIS A 190 3.91 32.90 -22.91
CA HIS A 190 2.82 32.69 -23.84
C HIS A 190 2.59 31.21 -24.20
N ASP A 191 3.67 30.43 -24.31
CA ASP A 191 3.69 28.99 -24.59
C ASP A 191 3.23 28.09 -23.42
N ASN A 192 3.14 28.62 -22.20
CA ASN A 192 2.64 27.87 -21.04
C ASN A 192 1.33 28.43 -20.45
N LEU A 193 0.76 29.51 -21.02
CA LEU A 193 -0.52 30.05 -20.55
C LEU A 193 -1.66 29.02 -20.58
N TRP A 194 -1.62 28.05 -21.50
CA TRP A 194 -2.63 27.00 -21.62
C TRP A 194 -2.73 26.08 -20.38
N VAL A 195 -1.68 26.01 -19.54
CA VAL A 195 -1.70 25.26 -18.27
C VAL A 195 -2.17 26.11 -17.08
N THR A 196 -2.22 27.43 -17.26
CA THR A 196 -2.63 28.36 -16.19
C THR A 196 -4.15 28.42 -16.09
N ILE A 197 -4.68 28.62 -14.88
CA ILE A 197 -6.14 28.74 -14.65
C ILE A 197 -6.77 29.84 -15.52
N GLY A 198 -6.05 30.93 -15.81
CA GLY A 198 -6.55 32.04 -16.62
C GLY A 198 -6.52 31.81 -18.13
N GLY A 199 -5.61 30.97 -18.62
CA GLY A 199 -5.48 30.66 -20.06
C GLY A 199 -6.05 29.29 -20.45
N TYR A 200 -6.41 28.47 -19.48
CA TYR A 200 -7.03 27.17 -19.68
C TYR A 200 -8.46 27.31 -20.22
N LYS A 201 -8.73 26.69 -21.37
CA LYS A 201 -10.09 26.56 -21.90
C LYS A 201 -10.69 25.24 -21.41
N GLN A 202 -11.72 25.33 -20.58
CA GLN A 202 -12.43 24.15 -20.09
C GLN A 202 -13.10 23.41 -21.26
N PRO A 203 -12.90 22.09 -21.41
CA PRO A 203 -13.62 21.30 -22.40
C PRO A 203 -15.11 21.23 -22.05
N GLU A 204 -15.97 21.50 -23.04
CA GLU A 204 -17.43 21.48 -22.88
C GLU A 204 -18.06 20.20 -23.45
N THR A 205 -17.31 19.48 -24.28
CA THR A 205 -17.72 18.21 -24.89
C THR A 205 -16.83 17.05 -24.48
N GLN A 206 -17.35 15.82 -24.60
CA GLN A 206 -16.58 14.59 -24.32
C GLN A 206 -15.33 14.50 -25.22
N THR A 207 -15.46 14.87 -26.51
CA THR A 207 -14.35 14.84 -27.46
C THR A 207 -13.26 15.84 -27.06
N GLU A 208 -13.63 17.06 -26.67
CA GLU A 208 -12.67 18.04 -26.16
C GLU A 208 -12.02 17.55 -24.86
N TRP A 209 -12.77 16.92 -23.95
CA TRP A 209 -12.23 16.37 -22.70
C TRP A 209 -11.15 15.30 -22.95
N GLU A 210 -11.41 14.38 -23.88
CA GLU A 210 -10.48 13.31 -24.24
C GLU A 210 -9.22 13.81 -24.96
N GLN A 211 -9.32 14.92 -25.69
CA GLN A 211 -8.21 15.55 -26.40
C GLN A 211 -7.40 16.51 -25.50
N THR A 212 -8.02 17.04 -24.45
CA THR A 212 -7.39 17.97 -23.51
C THR A 212 -6.28 17.27 -22.71
N CYS A 213 -5.10 17.89 -22.62
CA CYS A 213 -4.02 17.41 -21.77
C CYS A 213 -4.16 18.03 -20.37
N PHE A 214 -4.55 17.23 -19.39
CA PHE A 214 -4.55 17.62 -17.98
C PHE A 214 -3.17 17.36 -17.38
N LEU A 215 -2.52 18.42 -16.89
CA LEU A 215 -1.31 18.32 -16.09
C LEU A 215 -1.70 18.35 -14.61
N ASP A 216 -1.45 17.25 -13.90
CA ASP A 216 -1.62 17.09 -12.45
C ASP A 216 -0.32 17.34 -11.69
#